data_AF-A0A1B6M439-F1
#
_entry.id   AF-A0A1B6M439-F1
#
_cell.length_a   1.000
_cell.length_b   1.000
_cell.length_c   1.000
_cell.angle_alpha   90.00
_cell.angle_beta   90.00
_cell.angle_gamma   90.00
#
_symmetry.space_group_name_H-M   'P 1'
#
loop_
_entity.id
_entity.type
_entity.pdbx_description
1 polymer ?
#
loop_
_entity_poly.entity_id
_entity_poly.type
_entity_poly.pdbx_seq_one_letter_code
_entity_poly.pdbx_strand_id
1 'polypeptide(L)'
;TRTEINRAFKKQTSRLAIQEQQPTRDGQPGDMDDPEPITGEANQRPEMAFLPFVKGTTEKISRILKRNQIKTIFKPNGKLKNCLSPVNDKIPLSASGVYEVPCSCGSVYIGETRGQVSARLK
;
A
#
# COMPACT_ATOMS: atom_id res chain seq x y z
N THR A 1 22.61 -7.27 -13.12
CA THR A 1 22.04 -8.63 -13.36
C THR A 1 21.50 -9.22 -12.06
N ARG A 2 20.56 -10.19 -12.11
CA ARG A 2 19.89 -10.83 -10.95
C ARG A 2 20.88 -11.32 -9.87
N THR A 3 22.13 -11.58 -10.26
CA THR A 3 23.28 -11.95 -9.43
C THR A 3 23.74 -10.85 -8.47
N GLU A 4 23.65 -9.57 -8.84
CA GLU A 4 24.16 -8.45 -8.03
C GLU A 4 23.24 -8.14 -6.84
N ILE A 5 21.93 -8.25 -7.05
CA ILE A 5 20.91 -8.07 -6.01
C ILE A 5 21.05 -9.17 -4.94
N ASN A 6 21.27 -10.42 -5.36
CA ASN A 6 21.46 -11.55 -4.45
C ASN A 6 22.78 -11.45 -3.65
N ARG A 7 23.81 -10.79 -4.21
CA ARG A 7 25.08 -10.54 -3.52
C ARG A 7 24.97 -9.49 -2.42
N ALA A 8 24.13 -8.47 -2.63
CA ALA A 8 23.84 -7.46 -1.62
C ALA A 8 23.09 -8.06 -0.41
N PHE A 9 22.14 -8.96 -0.68
CA PHE A 9 21.38 -9.66 0.37
C PHE A 9 22.27 -10.57 1.24
N LYS A 10 23.22 -11.31 0.63
CA LYS A 10 24.13 -12.22 1.34
C LYS A 10 25.16 -11.49 2.22
N LYS A 11 25.54 -10.26 1.86
CA LYS A 11 26.42 -9.40 2.68
C LYS A 11 25.71 -8.81 3.90
N GLN A 12 24.39 -8.61 3.81
CA GLN A 12 23.60 -8.10 4.93
C GLN A 12 23.39 -9.17 6.01
N THR A 13 23.16 -10.43 5.62
CA THR A 13 22.94 -11.53 6.57
C THR A 13 24.19 -11.94 7.34
N SER A 14 25.40 -11.78 6.78
CA SER A 14 26.64 -12.11 7.50
C SER A 14 27.02 -11.08 8.57
N ARG A 15 26.52 -9.84 8.49
CA ARG A 15 26.79 -8.80 9.49
C ARG A 15 25.98 -8.97 10.77
N LEU A 16 24.89 -9.73 10.73
CA LEU A 16 24.05 -10.02 11.89
C LEU A 16 24.45 -11.31 12.64
N ALA A 17 25.28 -12.16 12.03
CA ALA A 17 25.66 -13.46 12.59
C ALA A 17 26.94 -13.45 13.44
N ILE A 18 27.62 -12.30 13.59
CA ILE A 18 28.90 -12.18 14.33
C ILE A 18 28.70 -11.60 15.74
N GLN A 19 27.46 -11.27 16.13
CA GLN A 19 27.14 -10.71 17.46
C GLN A 19 26.72 -11.77 18.50
N GLU A 20 27.00 -13.05 18.28
CA GLU A 20 26.80 -14.08 19.31
C GLU A 20 28.06 -14.96 19.39
N GLN A 21 28.99 -14.54 20.25
CA GLN A 21 29.87 -15.41 21.05
C GLN A 21 30.93 -14.55 21.77
N GLN A 22 30.71 -14.26 23.04
CA GLN A 22 31.81 -14.20 24.01
C GLN A 22 31.57 -15.29 25.06
N PRO A 23 32.57 -16.13 25.39
CA PRO A 23 32.46 -17.19 26.39
C PRO A 23 33.03 -16.74 27.74
N THR A 24 32.33 -16.99 28.84
CA THR A 24 32.95 -17.05 30.18
C THR A 24 32.19 -18.04 31.08
N ARG A 25 32.76 -19.22 31.33
CA ARG A 25 33.54 -19.61 32.52
C ARG A 25 32.65 -20.13 33.66
N ASP A 26 32.80 -21.43 33.91
CA ASP A 26 32.24 -22.20 35.02
C ASP A 26 32.55 -21.59 36.40
N GLY A 27 31.55 -21.61 37.30
CA GLY A 27 31.66 -21.30 38.72
C GLY A 27 30.38 -21.73 39.46
N GLN A 28 30.55 -22.55 40.50
CA GLN A 28 29.52 -23.26 41.30
C GLN A 28 28.78 -22.38 42.35
N PRO A 29 27.74 -22.90 43.04
CA PRO A 29 26.58 -22.15 43.51
C PRO A 29 26.76 -21.50 44.89
N GLY A 30 26.01 -20.42 45.14
CA GLY A 30 25.87 -19.78 46.43
C GLY A 30 24.57 -18.98 46.52
N ASP A 31 23.76 -19.41 47.49
CA ASP A 31 22.90 -18.62 48.40
C ASP A 31 21.69 -17.83 47.87
N MET A 32 20.57 -18.06 48.56
CA MET A 32 19.24 -17.52 48.31
C MET A 32 19.17 -16.03 48.66
N ASP A 33 18.98 -15.17 47.66
CA ASP A 33 18.46 -13.82 47.84
C ASP A 33 17.32 -13.57 46.82
N ASP A 34 16.25 -12.98 47.34
CA ASP A 34 14.94 -12.58 46.80
C ASP A 34 14.67 -12.66 45.27
N PRO A 35 13.49 -13.16 44.84
CA PRO A 35 13.09 -13.05 43.44
C PRO A 35 12.84 -11.58 43.08
N GLU A 36 13.78 -10.98 42.34
CA GLU A 36 13.57 -9.73 41.62
C GLU A 36 12.27 -9.81 40.78
N PRO A 37 11.39 -8.80 40.82
CA PRO A 37 10.19 -8.81 40.01
C PRO A 37 10.59 -8.72 38.53
N ILE A 38 10.30 -9.80 37.81
CA ILE A 38 10.43 -9.92 36.36
C ILE A 38 9.49 -8.89 35.71
N THR A 39 9.96 -7.66 35.52
CA THR A 39 9.26 -6.70 34.64
C THR A 39 9.41 -7.20 33.22
N GLY A 40 8.34 -7.82 32.73
CA GLY A 40 8.26 -8.46 31.44
C GLY A 40 8.80 -7.57 30.31
N GLU A 41 9.89 -8.02 29.71
CA GLU A 41 10.42 -7.47 28.48
C GLU A 41 9.42 -7.78 27.35
N ALA A 42 8.44 -6.90 27.19
CA ALA A 42 7.58 -6.90 26.03
C ALA A 42 8.50 -6.79 24.81
N ASN A 43 8.49 -7.82 23.97
CA ASN A 43 9.15 -7.87 22.67
C ASN A 43 8.51 -6.79 21.76
N GLN A 44 8.91 -5.54 21.97
CA GLN A 44 8.25 -4.36 21.41
C GLN A 44 8.64 -4.24 19.95
N ARG A 45 7.74 -4.73 19.08
CA ARG A 45 7.78 -4.33 17.67
C ARG A 45 7.70 -2.80 17.64
N PRO A 46 8.63 -2.12 16.96
CA PRO A 46 8.59 -0.67 16.89
C PRO A 46 7.25 -0.24 16.27
N GLU A 47 6.58 0.71 16.92
CA GLU A 47 5.34 1.25 16.42
C GLU A 47 5.57 1.88 15.04
N MET A 48 4.73 1.51 14.07
CA MET A 48 4.89 1.88 12.67
C MET A 48 3.71 2.71 12.17
N ALA A 49 4.01 3.83 11.53
CA ALA A 49 3.02 4.70 10.89
C ALA A 49 3.15 4.63 9.37
N PHE A 50 2.04 4.39 8.67
CA PHE A 50 1.99 4.38 7.20
C PHE A 50 1.40 5.69 6.69
N LEU A 51 2.17 6.42 5.88
CA LEU A 51 1.79 7.73 5.37
C LEU A 51 1.85 7.74 3.84
N PRO A 52 0.89 8.34 3.12
CA PRO A 52 1.10 8.65 1.70
C PRO A 52 2.21 9.68 1.54
N PHE A 53 3.06 9.57 0.51
CA PHE A 53 4.14 10.53 0.28
C PHE A 53 3.62 11.83 -0.35
N VAL A 54 3.59 12.91 0.41
CA VAL A 54 3.22 14.25 -0.04
C VAL A 54 4.40 15.17 0.21
N LYS A 55 5.02 15.63 -0.89
CA LYS A 55 6.22 16.46 -0.88
C LYS A 55 6.00 17.70 -0.01
N GLY A 56 6.93 17.96 0.90
CA GLY A 56 6.94 19.10 1.81
C GLY A 56 6.12 18.95 3.10
N THR A 57 5.15 18.03 3.14
CA THR A 57 4.27 17.81 4.30
C THR A 57 4.69 16.57 5.07
N THR A 58 4.85 15.45 4.36
CA THR A 58 5.08 14.14 5.00
C THR A 58 6.48 13.98 5.57
N GLU A 59 7.45 14.76 5.08
CA GLU A 59 8.79 14.88 5.63
C GLU A 59 8.77 15.60 6.99
N LYS A 60 7.94 16.64 7.14
CA LYS A 60 7.77 17.34 8.42
C LYS A 60 7.11 16.42 9.45
N ILE A 61 6.06 15.72 9.04
CA ILE A 61 5.36 14.74 9.88
C ILE A 61 6.31 13.61 10.29
N SER A 62 7.11 13.09 9.36
CA SER A 62 8.11 12.04 9.66
C SER A 62 9.16 12.49 10.66
N ARG A 63 9.62 13.76 10.60
CA ARG A 63 10.54 14.29 11.62
C ARG A 63 9.93 14.29 13.02
N ILE A 64 8.65 14.62 13.15
CA ILE A 64 7.93 14.61 14.44
C ILE A 64 7.77 13.18 14.94
N LEU A 65 7.29 12.27 14.09
CA LEU A 65 7.07 10.86 14.45
C LEU A 65 8.37 10.14 14.84
N LYS A 66 9.49 10.47 14.20
CA LYS A 66 10.82 9.94 14.56
C LYS A 66 11.25 10.34 15.97
N ARG A 67 10.89 11.54 16.46
CA ARG A 67 11.20 11.96 17.84
C ARG A 67 10.44 11.12 18.87
N ASN A 68 9.27 10.62 18.49
CA ASN A 68 8.44 9.75 19.32
C ASN A 68 8.75 8.25 19.11
N GLN A 69 9.89 7.91 18.50
CA GLN A 69 10.32 6.53 18.23
C GLN A 69 9.40 5.71 17.29
N ILE A 70 8.53 6.39 16.53
CA ILE A 70 7.62 5.75 15.57
C ILE A 70 8.30 5.66 14.20
N LYS A 71 8.37 4.45 13.63
CA LYS A 71 8.93 4.22 12.30
C LYS A 71 7.91 4.59 11.23
N THR A 72 8.21 5.59 10.40
CA THR A 72 7.34 6.02 9.29
C THR A 72 7.67 5.31 7.99
N ILE A 73 6.68 4.67 7.36
CA ILE A 73 6.78 4.05 6.03
C ILE A 73 5.93 4.86 5.04
N PHE A 74 6.56 5.34 3.98
CA PHE A 74 5.88 6.11 2.94
C PHE A 74 5.28 5.19 1.88
N LYS A 75 3.99 5.36 1.59
CA LYS A 75 3.28 4.73 0.49
C LYS A 75 3.21 5.70 -0.69
N PRO A 76 3.47 5.26 -1.93
CA PRO A 76 3.24 6.09 -3.11
C PRO A 76 1.75 6.41 -3.25
N ASN A 77 1.42 7.55 -3.86
CA ASN A 77 0.06 8.11 -3.94
C ASN A 77 -0.88 7.39 -4.93
N GLY A 78 -0.76 6.06 -5.03
CA GLY A 78 -1.49 5.25 -5.99
C GLY A 78 -0.66 4.90 -7.22
N LYS A 79 -1.12 3.87 -7.94
CA LYS A 79 -0.53 3.44 -9.21
C LYS A 79 -1.19 4.23 -10.34
N LEU A 80 -0.48 4.45 -11.44
CA LEU A 80 -1.02 5.16 -12.61
C LEU A 80 -2.36 4.56 -13.10
N LYS A 81 -2.52 3.24 -13.00
CA LYS A 81 -3.77 2.51 -13.30
C LYS A 81 -4.99 2.93 -12.47
N ASN A 82 -4.81 3.61 -11.34
CA ASN A 82 -5.92 4.13 -10.53
C ASN A 82 -6.38 5.50 -11.04
N CYS A 83 -5.50 6.24 -11.72
CA CYS A 83 -5.84 7.53 -12.33
C CYS A 83 -6.32 7.37 -13.77
N LEU A 84 -5.87 6.31 -14.45
CA LEU A 84 -6.30 6.00 -15.80
C LEU A 84 -7.56 5.13 -15.77
N SER A 85 -8.55 5.51 -16.56
CA SER A 85 -9.67 4.63 -16.92
C SER A 85 -9.14 3.31 -17.50
N PRO A 86 -9.65 2.15 -17.06
CA PRO A 86 -9.44 0.90 -17.75
C PRO A 86 -9.63 1.04 -19.27
N VAL A 87 -8.76 0.36 -20.02
CA VAL A 87 -8.72 0.40 -21.50
C VAL A 87 -10.05 -0.02 -22.13
N ASN A 88 -10.86 -0.81 -21.43
CA ASN A 88 -12.14 -1.33 -21.89
C ASN A 88 -13.35 -0.67 -21.19
N ASP A 89 -13.19 0.51 -20.59
CA ASP A 89 -14.32 1.24 -20.06
C ASP A 89 -15.30 1.59 -21.18
N LYS A 90 -16.58 1.29 -20.97
CA LYS A 90 -17.63 1.63 -21.92
C LYS A 90 -17.78 3.15 -21.93
N ILE A 91 -17.54 3.76 -23.10
CA ILE A 91 -17.78 5.19 -23.30
C ILE A 91 -19.29 5.42 -23.12
N PRO A 92 -19.71 6.39 -22.28
CA PRO A 92 -21.12 6.69 -22.10
C PRO A 92 -21.75 7.04 -23.45
N LEU A 93 -22.94 6.48 -23.72
CA LEU A 93 -23.70 6.69 -24.97
C LEU A 93 -23.05 6.12 -26.25
N SER A 94 -22.06 5.22 -26.12
CA SER A 94 -21.50 4.48 -27.27
C SER A 94 -22.42 3.36 -27.78
N ALA A 95 -23.43 2.98 -27.00
CA ALA A 95 -24.40 1.97 -27.40
C ALA A 95 -25.38 2.51 -28.46
N SER A 96 -25.98 1.58 -29.20
CA SER A 96 -27.16 1.82 -30.03
C SER A 96 -28.31 2.37 -29.19
N GLY A 97 -28.98 3.40 -29.71
CA GLY A 97 -30.15 3.99 -29.06
C GLY A 97 -31.46 3.47 -29.63
N VAL A 98 -32.46 3.33 -28.77
CA VAL A 98 -33.85 3.17 -29.17
C VAL A 98 -34.49 4.56 -29.26
N TYR A 99 -35.27 4.81 -30.30
CA TYR A 99 -36.00 6.07 -30.47
C TYR A 99 -37.48 5.83 -30.71
N GLU A 100 -38.27 6.85 -30.39
CA GLU A 100 -39.71 6.87 -30.47
C GLU A 100 -40.16 7.95 -31.47
N VAL A 101 -41.08 7.60 -32.37
CA VAL A 101 -41.73 8.55 -33.28
C VAL A 101 -43.24 8.47 -33.06
N PRO A 102 -43.87 9.51 -32.48
CA PRO A 102 -45.31 9.53 -32.24
C PRO A 102 -46.09 9.86 -33.53
N CYS A 103 -47.19 9.12 -33.79
CA CYS A 103 -48.16 9.41 -34.84
C CYS A 103 -49.29 10.31 -34.30
N SER A 104 -49.83 11.18 -35.14
CA SER A 104 -51.07 11.92 -34.86
C SER A 104 -52.29 11.01 -34.60
N CYS A 105 -52.22 9.77 -35.06
CA CYS A 105 -53.21 8.71 -34.89
C CYS A 105 -53.13 7.98 -33.53
N GLY A 106 -52.21 8.38 -32.64
CA GLY A 106 -52.01 7.75 -31.32
C GLY A 106 -51.17 6.46 -31.34
N SER A 107 -50.77 5.99 -32.52
CA SER A 107 -49.78 4.91 -32.65
C SER A 107 -48.36 5.43 -32.51
N VAL A 108 -47.44 4.55 -32.10
CA VAL A 108 -46.05 4.90 -31.86
C VAL A 108 -45.13 3.91 -32.58
N TYR A 109 -44.16 4.42 -33.34
CA TYR A 109 -43.10 3.62 -33.92
C TYR A 109 -41.88 3.60 -32.99
N ILE A 110 -41.40 2.40 -32.67
CA ILE A 110 -40.18 2.18 -31.87
C ILE A 110 -39.15 1.53 -32.77
N GLY A 111 -38.00 2.19 -32.94
CA GLY A 111 -36.90 1.71 -33.78
C GLY A 111 -35.57 1.71 -33.03
N GLU A 112 -34.67 0.80 -33.42
CA GLU A 112 -33.28 0.80 -32.97
C GLU A 112 -32.38 1.51 -33.99
N THR A 113 -31.46 2.32 -33.50
CA THR A 113 -30.46 3.01 -34.31
C THR A 113 -29.17 2.18 -34.40
N ARG A 114 -28.63 2.02 -35.61
CA ARG A 114 -27.34 1.32 -35.83
C ARG A 114 -26.10 2.10 -35.35
N GLY A 115 -26.23 3.41 -35.18
CA GLY A 115 -25.16 4.30 -34.74
C GLY A 115 -25.18 4.56 -33.23
N GLN A 116 -24.06 5.07 -32.72
CA GLN A 116 -23.94 5.45 -31.32
C GLN A 116 -24.83 6.67 -31.02
N VAL A 117 -25.48 6.67 -29.84
CA VAL A 117 -26.32 7.81 -29.41
C VAL A 117 -25.50 9.09 -29.28
N SER A 118 -24.25 8.99 -28.82
CA SER A 118 -23.32 10.10 -28.67
C SER A 118 -23.08 10.89 -29.97
N ALA A 119 -23.16 10.25 -31.13
CA ALA A 119 -22.95 10.92 -32.42
C ALA A 119 -24.15 11.78 -32.86
N ARG A 120 -25.31 11.64 -32.20
CA ARG A 120 -26.57 12.31 -32.58
C ARG A 120 -27.03 13.36 -31.60
N LEU A 121 -26.61 13.28 -30.34
CA LEU A 121 -26.86 14.30 -29.32
C LEU A 121 -25.79 15.40 -29.44
N LYS A 122 -26.21 16.67 -29.50
CA LYS A 122 -25.35 17.87 -29.46
C LYS A 122 -25.62 18.65 -28.19
#